data_AF-A0A3N0Z0B6-F1
#
_entry.id   AF-A0A3N0Z0B6-F1
#
_cell.length_a   1.000
_cell.length_b   1.000
_cell.length_c   1.000
_cell.angle_alpha   90.00
_cell.angle_beta   90.00
_cell.angle_gamma   90.00
#
_symmetry.space_group_name_H-M   'P 1'
#
loop_
_entity.id
_entity.type
_entity.pdbx_description
1 polymer ?
#
loop_
_entity_poly.entity_id
_entity_poly.type
_entity_poly.pdbx_seq_one_letter_code
_entity_poly.pdbx_strand_id
1 'polypeptide(L)'
;MVAAHGTVVLHGLDKAMKNMDGIKNAYTDLSVLHSEKLHVDPDNFRLLADCLTIVIAANMGTSFTADVQAAWQKFLTVVVSALRRQYH
;
A
#
# COMPACT_ATOMS: atom_id res chain seq x y z
N MET A 1 -6.65 18.40 5.68
CA MET A 1 -7.51 17.26 5.31
C MET A 1 -6.73 16.18 4.56
N VAL A 2 -6.11 16.50 3.42
CA VAL A 2 -5.30 15.53 2.63
C VAL A 2 -4.06 15.03 3.39
N ALA A 3 -3.23 15.93 3.93
CA ALA A 3 -2.01 15.53 4.66
C ALA A 3 -2.31 14.62 5.87
N ALA A 4 -3.38 14.93 6.61
CA ALA A 4 -3.83 14.11 7.74
C ALA A 4 -4.23 12.70 7.29
N HIS A 5 -4.94 12.57 6.17
CA HIS A 5 -5.28 11.26 5.63
C HIS A 5 -4.05 10.51 5.09
N GLY A 6 -3.08 11.23 4.51
CA GLY A 6 -1.79 10.66 4.11
C GLY A 6 -1.07 9.98 5.27
N THR A 7 -1.08 10.56 6.47
CA THR A 7 -0.55 9.92 7.68
C THR A 7 -1.30 8.63 8.02
N VAL A 8 -2.62 8.60 7.89
CA VAL A 8 -3.43 7.38 8.11
C VAL A 8 -3.06 6.28 7.12
N VAL A 9 -2.88 6.61 5.84
CA VAL A 9 -2.47 5.66 4.80
C VAL A 9 -1.10 5.07 5.10
N LEU A 10 -0.12 5.89 5.47
CA LEU A 10 1.24 5.41 5.80
C LEU A 10 1.24 4.53 7.06
N HIS A 11 0.48 4.87 8.12
CA HIS A 11 0.28 3.97 9.26
C HIS A 11 -0.41 2.66 8.86
N GLY A 12 -1.25 2.67 7.82
CA GLY A 12 -1.77 1.46 7.19
C GLY A 12 -0.65 0.55 6.71
N LEU A 13 0.36 1.09 6.01
CA LEU A 13 1.52 0.33 5.55
C LEU A 13 2.37 -0.21 6.72
N ASP A 14 2.51 0.54 7.81
CA ASP A 14 3.19 0.05 9.03
C ASP A 14 2.54 -1.24 9.57
N LYS A 15 1.20 -1.34 9.50
CA LYS A 15 0.49 -2.57 9.88
C LYS A 15 0.92 -3.76 9.01
N ALA A 16 1.12 -3.58 7.71
CA ALA A 16 1.62 -4.66 6.84
C ALA A 16 3.07 -5.02 7.17
N MET A 17 3.96 -4.03 7.38
CA MET A 17 5.36 -4.29 7.74
C MET A 17 5.48 -5.07 9.06
N LYS A 18 4.60 -4.80 10.04
CA LYS A 18 4.55 -5.54 11.31
C LYS A 18 3.93 -6.93 11.20
N ASN A 19 3.29 -7.25 10.07
CA ASN A 19 2.56 -8.50 9.85
C ASN A 19 2.93 -9.12 8.49
N MET A 20 4.21 -9.10 8.12
CA MET A 20 4.67 -9.46 6.76
C MET A 20 4.20 -10.85 6.28
N ASP A 21 4.20 -11.85 7.16
CA ASP A 21 3.74 -13.21 6.81
C ASP A 21 2.21 -13.32 6.70
N GLY A 22 1.49 -12.34 7.25
CA GLY A 22 0.03 -12.35 7.43
C GLY A 22 -0.71 -11.17 6.80
N ILE A 23 -0.08 -10.40 5.90
CA ILE A 23 -0.63 -9.13 5.36
C ILE A 23 -2.08 -9.29 4.86
N LYS A 24 -2.37 -10.38 4.14
CA LYS A 24 -3.70 -10.66 3.59
C LYS A 24 -4.79 -10.76 4.65
N ASN A 25 -4.48 -11.33 5.82
CA ASN A 25 -5.43 -11.46 6.91
C ASN A 25 -5.50 -10.17 7.72
N ALA A 26 -4.36 -9.49 7.90
CA ALA A 26 -4.29 -8.21 8.59
C ALA A 26 -5.12 -7.11 7.90
N TYR A 27 -5.34 -7.22 6.59
CA TYR A 27 -6.07 -6.23 5.78
C TYR A 27 -7.51 -6.63 5.41
N THR A 28 -8.05 -7.72 5.96
CA THR A 28 -9.43 -8.17 5.66
C THR A 28 -10.45 -7.03 5.83
N ASP A 29 -10.52 -6.41 7.01
CA ASP A 29 -11.50 -5.34 7.29
C ASP A 29 -11.24 -4.10 6.45
N LEU A 30 -9.96 -3.82 6.13
CA LEU A 30 -9.59 -2.67 5.33
C LEU A 30 -9.99 -2.87 3.86
N SER A 31 -9.88 -4.09 3.35
CA SER A 31 -10.36 -4.47 2.02
C SER A 31 -11.89 -4.33 1.91
N VAL A 32 -12.63 -4.82 2.92
CA VAL A 32 -14.10 -4.64 3.02
C VAL A 32 -14.46 -3.15 3.04
N LEU A 33 -13.78 -2.34 3.85
CA LEU A 33 -14.03 -0.90 3.93
C LEU A 33 -13.88 -0.23 2.55
N HIS A 34 -12.78 -0.51 1.84
CA HIS A 34 -12.53 0.12 0.54
C HIS A 34 -13.50 -0.37 -0.56
N SER A 35 -13.89 -1.65 -0.50
CA SER A 35 -14.82 -2.27 -1.46
C SER A 35 -16.27 -1.82 -1.20
N GLU A 36 -16.82 -2.13 -0.02
CA GLU A 36 -18.27 -2.07 0.24
C GLU A 36 -18.76 -0.71 0.75
N LYS A 37 -17.87 0.12 1.31
CA LYS A 37 -18.25 1.43 1.87
C LYS A 37 -17.75 2.58 1.01
N LEU A 38 -16.47 2.53 0.64
CA LEU A 38 -15.83 3.60 -0.11
C LEU A 38 -15.96 3.42 -1.62
N HIS A 39 -16.25 2.21 -2.11
CA HIS A 39 -16.40 1.89 -3.53
C HIS A 39 -15.21 2.35 -4.38
N VAL A 40 -13.99 2.18 -3.85
CA VAL A 40 -12.76 2.56 -4.55
C VAL A 40 -12.51 1.56 -5.68
N ASP A 41 -12.31 1.98 -6.92
CA ASP A 41 -11.89 1.06 -7.97
C ASP A 41 -10.57 0.35 -7.57
N PRO A 42 -10.52 -1.00 -7.59
CA PRO A 42 -9.35 -1.76 -7.14
C PRO A 42 -8.06 -1.45 -7.90
N ASP A 43 -8.12 -0.90 -9.12
CA ASP A 43 -6.94 -0.49 -9.87
C ASP A 43 -6.31 0.81 -9.32
N ASN A 44 -7.06 1.64 -8.59
CA ASN A 44 -6.53 2.85 -7.95
C ASN A 44 -5.46 2.56 -6.88
N PHE A 45 -5.47 1.36 -6.29
CA PHE A 45 -4.42 0.96 -5.34
C PHE A 45 -3.04 0.89 -6.01
N ARG A 46 -3.00 0.47 -7.28
CA ARG A 46 -1.75 0.44 -8.05
C ARG A 46 -1.25 1.84 -8.36
N LEU A 47 -2.16 2.75 -8.73
CA LEU A 47 -1.82 4.16 -8.98
C LEU A 47 -1.18 4.78 -7.74
N LEU A 48 -1.76 4.57 -6.56
CA LEU A 48 -1.20 5.07 -5.31
C LEU A 48 0.16 4.42 -4.98
N ALA A 49 0.31 3.10 -5.19
CA ALA A 49 1.56 2.39 -4.99
C ALA A 49 2.70 2.94 -5.87
N ASP A 50 2.41 3.27 -7.12
CA ASP A 50 3.37 3.86 -8.05
C ASP A 50 3.76 5.29 -7.61
N CYS A 51 2.78 6.12 -7.21
CA CYS A 51 3.06 7.44 -6.63
C CYS A 51 3.94 7.38 -5.39
N LEU A 52 3.67 6.45 -4.46
CA LEU A 52 4.50 6.26 -3.27
C LEU A 52 5.93 5.84 -3.63
N THR A 53 6.08 4.96 -4.63
CA THR A 53 7.39 4.54 -5.14
C THR A 53 8.18 5.74 -5.69
N ILE A 54 7.54 6.62 -6.46
CA ILE A 54 8.16 7.85 -6.98
C ILE A 54 8.61 8.76 -5.83
N VAL A 55 7.76 8.98 -4.83
CA VAL A 55 8.08 9.87 -3.69
C VAL A 55 9.23 9.31 -2.85
N ILE A 56 9.24 8.00 -2.57
CA ILE A 56 10.34 7.35 -1.84
C ILE A 56 11.64 7.42 -2.64
N ALA A 57 11.60 7.17 -3.95
CA ALA A 57 12.77 7.31 -4.82
C ALA A 57 13.33 8.73 -4.80
N ALA A 58 12.47 9.74 -4.92
CA ALA A 58 12.88 11.14 -4.88
C ALA A 58 13.48 11.54 -3.52
N ASN A 59 12.94 11.01 -2.42
CA ASN A 59 13.41 11.31 -1.07
C ASN A 59 14.73 10.59 -0.72
N MET A 60 14.92 9.36 -1.19
CA MET A 60 16.12 8.56 -0.92
C MET A 60 17.28 8.88 -1.90
N GLY A 61 16.98 9.45 -3.06
CA GLY A 61 18.00 9.77 -4.07
C GLY A 61 18.81 8.52 -4.47
N THR A 62 20.14 8.62 -4.38
CA THR A 62 21.04 7.51 -4.75
C THR A 62 20.93 6.29 -3.84
N SER A 63 20.33 6.41 -2.65
CA SER A 63 20.08 5.28 -1.76
C SER A 63 18.90 4.40 -2.23
N PHE A 64 18.08 4.86 -3.17
CA PHE A 64 17.04 4.04 -3.79
C PHE A 64 17.63 3.15 -4.89
N THR A 65 18.44 2.18 -4.47
CA THR A 65 19.08 1.22 -5.39
C THR A 65 18.06 0.28 -6.02
N ALA A 66 18.46 -0.46 -7.06
CA ALA A 66 17.61 -1.45 -7.71
C ALA A 66 17.09 -2.52 -6.72
N ASP A 67 17.91 -2.95 -5.76
CA ASP A 67 17.49 -3.92 -4.73
C ASP A 67 16.46 -3.34 -3.77
N VAL A 68 16.63 -2.07 -3.35
CA VAL A 68 15.65 -1.36 -2.52
C VAL A 68 14.34 -1.20 -3.27
N GLN A 69 14.40 -0.80 -4.54
CA GLN A 69 13.22 -0.68 -5.40
C GLN A 69 12.50 -2.02 -5.54
N ALA A 70 13.23 -3.10 -5.82
CA ALA A 70 12.64 -4.43 -5.98
C ALA A 70 11.95 -4.90 -4.69
N ALA A 71 12.57 -4.70 -3.53
CA ALA A 71 11.99 -5.02 -2.24
C ALA A 71 10.71 -4.19 -1.96
N TRP A 72 10.78 -2.89 -2.20
CA TRP A 72 9.66 -1.95 -2.03
C TRP A 72 8.47 -2.30 -2.93
N GLN A 73 8.72 -2.53 -4.23
CA GLN A 73 7.66 -2.88 -5.18
C GLN A 73 7.05 -4.26 -4.87
N LYS A 74 7.86 -5.23 -4.43
CA LYS A 74 7.35 -6.53 -3.97
C LYS A 74 6.44 -6.38 -2.75
N PHE A 75 6.85 -5.58 -1.77
CA PHE A 75 6.03 -5.28 -0.59
C PHE A 75 4.70 -4.63 -0.99
N LEU A 76 4.73 -3.57 -1.80
CA LEU A 76 3.51 -2.89 -2.26
C LEU A 76 2.62 -3.80 -3.09
N THR A 77 3.18 -4.70 -3.90
CA THR A 77 2.39 -5.69 -4.65
C THR A 77 1.57 -6.58 -3.72
N VAL A 78 2.15 -7.04 -2.61
CA VAL A 78 1.44 -7.86 -1.62
C VAL A 78 0.37 -7.04 -0.88
N VAL A 79 0.67 -5.79 -0.53
CA VAL A 79 -0.30 -4.85 0.06
C VAL A 79 -1.50 -4.62 -0.87
N VAL A 80 -1.25 -4.30 -2.13
CA VAL A 80 -2.30 -4.09 -3.14
C VAL A 80 -3.12 -5.36 -3.32
N SER A 81 -2.48 -6.53 -3.43
CA SER A 81 -3.19 -7.81 -3.52
C SER A 81 -4.08 -8.08 -2.31
N ALA A 82 -3.64 -7.73 -1.11
CA ALA A 82 -4.42 -7.88 0.11
C ALA A 82 -5.62 -6.93 0.17
N LEU A 83 -5.45 -5.66 -0.23
CA LEU A 83 -6.52 -4.67 -0.27
C LEU A 83 -7.58 -4.98 -1.33
N ARG A 84 -7.21 -5.66 -2.42
CA ARG A 84 -8.14 -6.11 -3.48
C ARG A 84 -8.92 -7.37 -3.15
N ARG A 85 -8.63 -8.05 -2.03
CA ARG A 85 -9.12 -9.41 -1.76
C ARG A 85 -10.64 -9.53 -1.63
N GLN A 86 -11.31 -8.52 -1.08
CA GLN A 86 -12.76 -8.52 -0.80
C GLN A 86 -13.57 -7.75 -1.85
N TYR A 87 -13.00 -7.59 -3.04
CA TYR A 87 -13.71 -7.08 -4.20
C TYR A 87 -14.42 -8.25 -4.90
N HIS A 88 -15.65 -8.02 -5.34
CA HIS A 88 -16.47 -9.00 -6.05
C HIS A 88 -16.08 -9.11 -7.53
#